data_AF-A0A9Q3Q0W9-F1
#
_entry.id   AF-A0A9Q3Q0W9-F1
#
_cell.length_a   1.000
_cell.length_b   1.000
_cell.length_c   1.000
_cell.angle_alpha   90.00
_cell.angle_beta   90.00
_cell.angle_gamma   90.00
#
_symmetry.space_group_name_H-M   'P 1'
#
loop_
_entity.id
_entity.type
_entity.pdbx_description
1 polymer ?
#
loop_
_entity_poly.entity_id
_entity_poly.type
_entity_poly.pdbx_seq_one_letter_code
_entity_poly.pdbx_strand_id
1 'polypeptide(L)'
;MIKALHGPNAVQLELTGELMNKHPTFPVSLIKPYSSSDKELFPLRNKPPLEIPPLGKGGQKKIAKVLKERRTRNKKEREYLVRYRNPTQEDQFLLEKDITNADKLLRRFRHERKPKE
;
A
#
# COMPACT_ATOMS: atom_id res chain seq x y z
N MET A 1 24.45 10.23 -6.02
CA MET A 1 24.13 9.11 -5.11
C MET A 1 24.20 9.65 -3.68
N ILE A 2 23.10 10.18 -3.14
CA ILE A 2 22.95 10.50 -1.70
C ILE A 2 21.48 10.26 -1.36
N LYS A 3 21.13 9.03 -0.98
CA LYS A 3 19.82 8.67 -0.43
C LYS A 3 20.07 8.22 1.01
N ALA A 4 19.31 8.79 1.94
CA ALA A 4 19.23 8.48 3.37
C ALA A 4 20.21 9.22 4.31
N LEU A 5 19.89 10.48 4.63
CA LEU A 5 20.35 11.18 5.84
C LEU A 5 19.18 11.87 6.56
N HIS A 6 18.06 11.16 6.72
CA HIS A 6 16.97 11.64 7.58
C HIS A 6 16.98 10.80 8.85
N GLY A 7 17.63 11.32 9.89
CA GLY A 7 17.52 10.78 11.24
C GLY A 7 16.10 10.97 11.80
N PRO A 8 15.79 10.37 12.97
CA PRO A 8 14.44 10.38 13.55
C PRO A 8 13.88 11.78 13.88
N ASN A 9 14.73 12.82 13.85
CA ASN A 9 14.36 14.21 14.13
C ASN A 9 14.48 15.12 12.89
N ALA A 10 14.62 14.58 11.69
CA ALA A 10 14.74 15.39 10.49
C ALA A 10 13.35 15.89 10.02
N VAL A 11 13.21 17.19 9.83
CA VAL A 11 12.00 17.85 9.33
C VAL A 11 12.32 18.45 7.95
N GLN A 12 11.48 18.15 6.95
CA GLN A 12 11.58 18.74 5.61
C GLN A 12 10.82 20.06 5.57
N LEU A 13 11.49 21.12 5.13
CA LEU A 13 10.94 22.47 5.07
C LEU A 13 10.79 22.86 3.60
N GLU A 14 9.55 23.05 3.15
CA GLU A 14 9.24 23.48 1.78
C GLU A 14 9.35 25.01 1.69
N LEU A 15 10.35 25.50 0.96
CA LEU A 15 10.54 26.94 0.69
C LEU A 15 9.89 27.29 -0.65
N THR A 16 9.15 28.39 -0.71
CA THR A 16 8.48 28.87 -1.93
C THR A 16 9.04 30.22 -2.40
N GLY A 17 8.97 30.48 -3.70
CA GLY A 17 9.35 31.76 -4.32
C GLY A 17 10.85 32.06 -4.28
N GLU A 18 11.22 33.30 -3.93
CA GLU A 18 12.60 33.81 -3.91
C GLU A 18 13.52 33.10 -2.89
N LEU A 19 12.92 32.34 -1.97
CA LEU A 19 13.62 31.60 -0.90
C LEU A 19 14.11 30.22 -1.37
N MET A 20 13.71 29.74 -2.56
CA MET A 20 14.18 28.46 -3.10
C MET A 20 15.68 28.43 -3.39
N ASN A 21 16.26 29.59 -3.76
CA ASN A 21 17.67 29.72 -4.11
C ASN A 21 18.57 30.11 -2.93
N LYS A 22 17.98 30.41 -1.76
CA LYS A 22 18.73 30.71 -0.54
C LYS A 22 18.77 29.44 0.30
N HIS A 23 19.96 28.91 0.53
CA HIS A 23 20.11 27.82 1.51
C HIS A 23 19.56 28.33 2.84
N PRO A 24 18.60 27.64 3.49
CA PRO A 24 18.10 28.07 4.79
C PRO A 24 19.22 27.94 5.82
N THR A 25 19.96 29.01 6.01
CA THR A 25 20.97 29.14 7.06
C THR A 25 20.27 29.59 8.32
N PHE A 26 19.86 28.63 9.13
CA PHE A 26 19.45 28.93 10.50
C PHE A 26 20.72 29.23 11.30
N PRO A 27 20.86 30.45 11.85
CA PRO A 27 22.01 30.74 12.71
C PRO A 27 21.96 29.79 13.91
N VAL A 28 23.08 29.11 14.15
CA VAL A 28 23.23 28.10 15.20
C VAL A 28 22.90 28.68 16.59
N SER A 29 23.06 30.00 16.77
CA SER A 29 22.68 30.73 17.98
C SER A 29 21.17 30.73 18.28
N LEU A 30 20.32 30.49 17.29
CA LEU A 30 18.86 30.37 17.46
C LEU A 30 18.41 28.94 17.73
N ILE A 31 19.31 27.96 17.59
CA ILE A 31 19.01 26.56 17.85
C ILE A 31 19.23 26.30 19.33
N LYS A 32 18.14 26.12 20.08
CA LYS A 32 18.23 25.67 21.47
C LYS A 32 18.62 24.18 21.50
N PRO A 33 19.59 23.78 22.35
CA PRO A 33 19.87 22.37 22.57
C PRO A 33 18.62 21.64 23.01
N TYR A 34 18.37 20.47 22.44
CA TYR A 34 17.28 19.60 22.89
C TYR A 34 17.66 18.97 24.23
N SER A 35 16.92 19.27 25.29
CA SER A 35 16.99 18.56 26.57
C SER A 35 15.89 17.50 26.64
N SER A 36 16.25 16.26 26.97
CA SER A 36 15.24 15.23 27.29
C SER A 36 14.38 15.68 28.47
N SER A 37 13.08 15.35 28.45
CA SER A 37 12.19 15.64 29.57
C SER A 37 12.62 14.84 30.80
N ASP A 38 12.94 15.53 31.89
CA ASP A 38 13.24 14.89 33.18
C ASP A 38 12.00 14.21 33.75
N LYS A 39 12.13 12.92 34.09
CA LYS A 39 11.03 12.11 34.62
C LYS A 39 10.67 12.49 36.06
N GLU A 40 11.62 13.02 36.81
CA GLU A 40 11.40 13.46 38.20
C GLU A 40 10.62 14.78 38.27
N LEU A 41 10.93 15.72 37.37
CA LEU A 41 10.23 17.01 37.28
C LEU A 41 8.86 16.90 36.60
N PHE A 42 8.68 15.93 35.70
CA PHE A 42 7.45 15.76 34.91
C PHE A 42 6.93 14.31 34.93
N PRO A 43 6.52 13.78 36.09
CA PRO A 43 6.12 12.38 36.24
C PRO A 43 4.85 11.99 35.46
N LEU A 44 4.01 12.97 35.13
CA LEU A 44 2.76 12.76 34.39
C LEU A 44 2.94 12.78 32.86
N ARG A 45 4.16 13.06 32.36
CA ARG A 45 4.43 13.18 30.93
C ARG A 45 4.69 11.82 30.30
N ASN A 46 3.65 10.99 30.28
CA ASN A 46 3.68 9.70 29.57
C ASN A 46 3.53 9.95 28.07
N LYS A 47 4.39 9.32 27.26
CA LYS A 47 4.20 9.35 25.80
C LYS A 47 2.87 8.66 25.50
N PRO A 48 1.97 9.27 24.71
CA PRO A 48 0.76 8.57 24.30
C PRO A 48 1.17 7.27 23.59
N PRO A 49 0.43 6.18 23.79
CA PRO A 49 0.64 4.98 22.99
C PRO A 49 0.55 5.37 21.52
N LEU A 50 1.52 4.92 20.72
CA LEU A 50 1.50 5.12 19.28
C LEU A 50 0.25 4.43 18.73
N GLU A 51 -0.75 5.22 18.35
CA GLU A 51 -1.89 4.73 17.58
C GLU A 51 -1.37 4.39 16.19
N ILE A 52 -0.94 3.14 16.00
CA ILE A 52 -0.68 2.60 14.68
C ILE A 52 -2.07 2.54 14.02
N PRO A 53 -2.36 3.34 12.98
CA PRO A 53 -3.63 3.22 12.29
C PRO A 53 -3.77 1.77 11.84
N PRO A 54 -4.95 1.14 12.01
CA PRO A 54 -5.14 -0.24 11.61
C PRO A 54 -4.68 -0.35 10.16
N LEU A 55 -3.66 -1.17 9.91
CA LEU A 55 -3.17 -1.45 8.58
C LEU A 55 -4.37 -2.02 7.83
N GLY A 56 -5.08 -1.15 7.10
CA GLY A 56 -6.41 -1.44 6.59
C GLY A 56 -6.32 -2.78 5.88
N LYS A 57 -7.02 -3.80 6.41
CA LYS A 57 -6.97 -5.18 5.92
C LYS A 57 -6.94 -5.09 4.40
N GLY A 58 -5.78 -5.38 3.82
CA GLY A 58 -5.42 -4.96 2.46
C GLY A 58 -6.64 -5.11 1.58
N GLY A 59 -7.16 -3.97 1.08
CA GLY A 59 -8.53 -3.86 0.58
C GLY A 59 -8.90 -5.10 -0.22
N GLN A 60 -9.97 -5.80 0.22
CA GLN A 60 -10.39 -7.09 -0.32
C GLN A 60 -10.12 -7.13 -1.82
N LYS A 61 -9.28 -8.06 -2.28
CA LYS A 61 -8.82 -8.09 -3.67
C LYS A 61 -10.02 -8.26 -4.59
N LYS A 62 -10.52 -7.16 -5.15
CA LYS A 62 -11.71 -7.17 -6.02
C LYS A 62 -11.30 -7.67 -7.39
N ILE A 63 -11.87 -8.79 -7.78
CA ILE A 63 -11.67 -9.39 -9.09
C ILE A 63 -12.44 -8.59 -10.14
N ALA A 64 -11.77 -8.21 -11.23
CA ALA A 64 -12.38 -7.49 -12.34
C ALA A 64 -12.88 -8.44 -13.44
N LYS A 65 -12.04 -9.40 -13.88
CA LYS A 65 -12.34 -10.28 -15.00
C LYS A 65 -11.54 -11.59 -14.96
N VAL A 66 -12.09 -12.64 -15.56
CA VAL A 66 -11.39 -13.91 -15.83
C VAL A 66 -10.84 -13.89 -17.26
N LEU A 67 -9.57 -14.23 -17.43
CA LEU A 67 -8.85 -14.16 -18.70
C LEU A 67 -8.69 -15.51 -19.37
N LYS A 68 -8.34 -16.55 -18.60
CA LYS A 68 -8.02 -17.88 -19.11
C LYS A 68 -8.54 -18.96 -18.18
N GLU A 69 -8.72 -20.14 -18.74
CA GLU A 69 -9.04 -21.36 -18.02
C GLU A 69 -7.92 -22.37 -18.26
N ARG A 70 -7.48 -23.05 -17.20
CA ARG A 70 -6.49 -24.14 -17.25
C ARG A 70 -7.05 -25.34 -16.50
N ARG A 71 -6.85 -26.53 -17.05
CA ARG A 71 -7.10 -27.79 -16.35
C ARG A 71 -5.80 -28.26 -15.71
N THR A 72 -5.85 -28.57 -14.42
CA THR A 72 -4.69 -29.10 -13.71
C THR A 72 -4.61 -30.61 -13.94
N ARG A 73 -3.42 -31.12 -14.29
CA ARG A 73 -3.23 -32.54 -14.64
C ARG A 73 -3.61 -33.50 -13.49
N ASN A 74 -3.44 -33.04 -12.24
CA ASN A 74 -3.59 -33.88 -11.04
C ASN A 74 -4.92 -33.70 -10.30
N LYS A 75 -5.78 -32.74 -10.69
CA LYS A 75 -7.10 -32.53 -10.07
C LYS A 75 -8.14 -32.38 -11.17
N LYS A 76 -9.33 -32.97 -10.97
CA LYS A 76 -10.50 -32.74 -11.83
C LYS A 76 -11.03 -31.29 -11.78
N GLU A 77 -10.42 -30.45 -10.95
CA GLU A 77 -10.79 -29.05 -10.76
C GLU A 77 -10.15 -28.16 -11.86
N ARG A 78 -10.87 -27.09 -12.23
CA ARG A 78 -10.44 -26.08 -13.20
C ARG A 78 -9.89 -24.88 -12.46
N GLU A 79 -8.79 -24.33 -12.96
CA GLU A 79 -8.21 -23.08 -12.48
C GLU A 79 -8.52 -21.97 -13.50
N TYR A 80 -8.79 -20.79 -12.98
CA TYR A 80 -9.13 -19.61 -13.77
C TYR A 80 -8.08 -18.53 -13.51
N LEU A 81 -7.51 -17.97 -14.58
CA LEU A 81 -6.61 -16.83 -14.49
C LEU A 81 -7.44 -15.57 -14.28
N VAL A 82 -7.24 -14.91 -13.15
CA VAL A 82 -8.03 -13.79 -12.70
C VAL A 82 -7.22 -12.51 -12.76
N ARG A 83 -7.84 -11.45 -13.31
CA ARG A 83 -7.34 -10.08 -13.27
C ARG A 83 -8.06 -9.28 -12.20
N TYR A 84 -7.28 -8.66 -11.32
CA TYR A 84 -7.78 -7.79 -10.27
C TYR A 84 -8.11 -6.39 -10.79
N ARG A 85 -8.97 -5.68 -10.07
CA ARG A 85 -9.35 -4.30 -10.39
C ARG A 85 -8.22 -3.31 -10.10
N ASN A 86 -7.35 -3.65 -9.14
CA ASN A 86 -6.21 -2.81 -8.79
C ASN A 86 -5.03 -3.18 -9.70
N PRO A 87 -4.46 -2.21 -10.44
CA PRO A 87 -3.39 -2.49 -11.41
C PRO A 87 -2.07 -2.93 -10.78
N THR A 88 -1.90 -2.69 -9.47
CA THR A 88 -0.72 -3.15 -8.70
C THR A 88 -0.74 -4.65 -8.43
N GLN A 89 -1.90 -5.31 -8.52
CA GLN A 89 -2.03 -6.73 -8.24
C GLN A 89 -1.82 -7.55 -9.51
N GLU A 90 -0.90 -8.50 -9.45
CA GLU A 90 -0.62 -9.41 -10.55
C GLU A 90 -1.75 -10.41 -10.80
N ASP A 91 -1.86 -10.87 -12.04
CA ASP A 91 -2.85 -11.87 -12.42
C ASP A 91 -2.51 -13.23 -11.77
N GLN A 92 -3.51 -13.89 -11.19
CA GLN A 92 -3.31 -15.14 -10.44
C GLN A 92 -4.29 -16.24 -10.90
N PHE A 93 -3.82 -17.49 -10.91
CA PHE A 93 -4.69 -18.65 -11.08
C PHE A 93 -5.40 -18.97 -9.76
N LEU A 94 -6.73 -18.98 -9.79
CA LEU A 94 -7.58 -19.28 -8.64
C LEU A 94 -8.56 -20.41 -8.99
N LEU A 95 -8.98 -21.16 -7.97
CA LEU A 95 -10.07 -22.11 -8.08
C LEU A 95 -11.41 -21.37 -8.11
N GLU A 96 -12.45 -22.01 -8.64
CA GLU A 96 -13.80 -21.46 -8.65
C GLU A 96 -14.31 -21.07 -7.26
N LYS A 97 -13.93 -21.84 -6.23
CA LYS A 97 -14.29 -21.61 -4.81
C LYS A 97 -13.66 -20.35 -4.22
N ASP A 98 -12.50 -19.94 -4.74
CA ASP A 98 -11.72 -18.82 -4.20
C ASP A 98 -12.07 -17.49 -4.89
N ILE A 99 -12.91 -17.54 -5.93
CA ILE A 99 -13.34 -16.37 -6.69
C ILE A 99 -14.60 -15.78 -6.06
N THR A 100 -14.52 -14.53 -5.64
CA THR A 100 -15.69 -13.77 -5.19
C THR A 100 -16.65 -13.51 -6.37
N ASN A 101 -17.92 -13.91 -6.22
CA ASN A 101 -18.95 -13.82 -7.27
C ASN A 101 -18.59 -14.61 -8.55
N ALA A 102 -18.03 -15.81 -8.39
CA ALA A 102 -17.58 -16.67 -9.48
C ALA A 102 -18.63 -16.87 -10.59
N ASP A 103 -19.89 -17.14 -10.25
CA ASP A 103 -20.97 -17.40 -11.21
C ASP A 103 -21.11 -16.30 -12.27
N LYS A 104 -21.12 -15.04 -11.84
CA LYS A 104 -21.31 -13.89 -12.73
C LYS A 104 -20.10 -13.70 -13.64
N LEU A 105 -18.90 -13.86 -13.11
CA LEU A 105 -17.65 -13.69 -13.85
C LEU A 105 -17.43 -14.82 -14.87
N LEU A 106 -17.67 -16.07 -14.46
CA LEU A 106 -17.54 -17.24 -15.32
C LEU A 106 -18.61 -17.27 -16.40
N ARG A 107 -19.85 -16.84 -16.11
CA ARG A 107 -20.90 -16.70 -17.14
C ARG A 107 -20.49 -15.71 -18.23
N ARG A 108 -19.95 -14.54 -17.85
CA ARG A 108 -19.44 -13.53 -18.80
C ARG A 108 -18.29 -14.08 -19.62
N PHE A 109 -17.32 -14.73 -18.97
CA PHE A 109 -16.18 -15.35 -19.65
C PHE A 109 -16.61 -16.42 -20.67
N ARG A 110 -17.56 -17.30 -20.31
CA ARG A 110 -18.11 -18.31 -21.23
C ARG A 110 -18.84 -17.67 -22.41
N HIS A 111 -19.56 -16.57 -22.19
CA HIS A 111 -20.25 -15.85 -23.25
C HIS A 111 -19.26 -15.20 -24.23
N GLU A 112 -18.20 -14.57 -23.73
CA GLU A 112 -17.17 -13.93 -24.57
C GLU A 112 -16.33 -14.94 -25.36
N ARG A 113 -16.15 -16.17 -24.85
CA ARG A 113 -15.40 -17.24 -25.55
C ARG A 113 -16.18 -17.93 -26.65
N LYS A 114 -17.50 -17.76 -26.72
CA LYS A 114 -18.26 -18.33 -27.84
C LYS A 114 -17.83 -17.59 -29.12
N PRO A 115 -17.47 -18.31 -30.20
CA PRO A 115 -17.27 -17.64 -31.49
C PRO A 115 -18.56 -16.89 -31.83
N LYS A 116 -18.42 -15.61 -32.20
CA LYS A 116 -19.54 -14.89 -32.81
C LYS A 116 -19.77 -15.55 -34.16
N GLU A 117 -20.93 -16.21 -34.31
CA GLU A 117 -21.46 -16.62 -35.61
C GLU A 117 -21.72 -15.41 -36.51
#